data_AF-A0A2P4QV02-F1
#
_entry.id   AF-A0A2P4QV02-F1
#
_cell.length_a   1.000
_cell.length_b   1.000
_cell.length_c   1.000
_cell.angle_alpha   90.00
_cell.angle_beta   90.00
_cell.angle_gamma   90.00
#
_symmetry.space_group_name_H-M   'P 1'
#
loop_
_entity.id
_entity.type
_entity.pdbx_description
1 polymer ?
#
loop_
_entity_poly.entity_id
_entity_poly.type
_entity_poly.pdbx_seq_one_letter_code
_entity_poly.pdbx_strand_id
1 'polypeptide(L)' 'MVDNKLLTKLSQNLLEILDNEEHYDIIIEVGNDPYIKIFHAHMIILNYRFSYFRRILSTNKKK' A
#
# COMPACT_ATOMS: atom_id res chain seq x y z
N MET A 1 -32.59 2.95 -6.38
CA MET A 1 -31.15 3.25 -6.47
C MET A 1 -30.57 2.26 -7.45
N VAL A 2 -29.84 2.72 -8.47
CA VAL A 2 -29.13 1.80 -9.36
C VAL A 2 -28.12 1.06 -8.49
N ASP A 3 -28.26 -0.25 -8.39
CA ASP A 3 -27.33 -1.11 -7.68
C ASP A 3 -25.95 -0.90 -8.29
N ASN A 4 -25.09 -0.19 -7.57
CA ASN A 4 -23.70 0.05 -7.94
C ASN A 4 -22.85 -1.22 -7.72
N LYS A 5 -23.37 -2.39 -8.15
CA LYS A 5 -22.74 -3.70 -8.02
C LYS A 5 -21.31 -3.70 -8.60
N LEU A 6 -21.09 -2.91 -9.65
CA LEU A 6 -19.76 -2.68 -10.22
C LEU A 6 -18.81 -1.98 -9.23
N LEU A 7 -19.25 -0.93 -8.55
CA LEU A 7 -18.41 -0.22 -7.57
C LEU A 7 -18.13 -1.10 -6.35
N THR A 8 -19.12 -1.87 -5.88
CA THR A 8 -18.92 -2.82 -4.77
C THR A 8 -17.89 -3.88 -5.14
N LYS A 9 -18.00 -4.48 -6.33
CA LYS A 9 -17.04 -5.49 -6.78
C LYS A 9 -15.65 -4.90 -7.02
N LEU A 10 -15.57 -3.70 -7.60
CA LEU A 10 -14.30 -2.99 -7.77
C LEU A 10 -13.65 -2.70 -6.42
N SER A 11 -14.41 -2.22 -5.44
CA SER A 11 -13.88 -1.95 -4.09
C SER A 11 -13.36 -3.21 -3.43
N GLN A 12 -14.05 -4.35 -3.57
CA GLN A 12 -13.58 -5.64 -3.05
C GLN A 12 -12.27 -6.07 -3.73
N ASN A 13 -12.20 -6.01 -5.05
CA ASN A 13 -10.97 -6.35 -5.78
C ASN A 13 -9.79 -5.44 -5.36
N LEU A 14 -10.03 -4.15 -5.09
CA LEU A 14 -8.99 -3.25 -4.60
C LEU A 14 -8.58 -3.55 -3.14
N LEU A 15 -9.49 -4.06 -2.30
CA LEU A 15 -9.15 -4.52 -0.96
C LEU A 15 -8.31 -5.80 -1.01
N GLU A 16 -8.62 -6.73 -1.92
CA GLU A 16 -7.83 -7.95 -2.13
C GLU A 16 -6.37 -7.61 -2.48
N ILE A 17 -6.10 -6.51 -3.20
CA ILE A 17 -4.73 -6.03 -3.48
C ILE A 17 -3.99 -5.60 -2.20
N LEU A 18 -4.69 -5.10 -1.18
CA LEU A 18 -4.06 -4.64 0.07
C LEU A 18 -3.49 -5.81 0.89
N ASP A 19 -4.16 -6.95 0.83
CA ASP A 19 -3.80 -8.15 1.59
C ASP A 19 -2.95 -9.14 0.76
N ASN A 20 -2.79 -8.89 -0.55
CA ASN A 20 -1.99 -9.74 -1.42
C ASN A 20 -0.48 -9.48 -1.22
N GLU A 21 0.27 -10.56 -1.00
CA GLU A 21 1.74 -10.58 -0.92
C GLU A 21 2.43 -10.62 -2.31
N GLU A 22 1.67 -10.62 -3.40
CA GLU A 22 2.19 -10.53 -4.77
C GLU A 22 2.34 -9.06 -5.21
N HIS A 23 3.35 -8.79 -6.04
CA HIS A 23 3.58 -7.48 -6.68
C HIS A 23 3.88 -6.29 -5.74
N TYR A 24 4.31 -6.53 -4.51
CA TYR A 24 4.80 -5.44 -3.66
C TYR A 24 6.04 -4.79 -4.26
N ASP A 25 6.14 -3.48 -4.13
CA ASP A 25 7.23 -2.65 -4.64
C ASP A 25 7.96 -1.90 -3.52
N ILE A 26 7.54 -2.10 -2.26
CA ILE A 26 8.19 -1.54 -1.08
C ILE A 26 8.18 -2.51 0.11
N ILE A 27 9.27 -2.50 0.87
CA ILE A 27 9.45 -3.22 2.13
C ILE A 27 9.53 -2.20 3.25
N ILE A 28 8.74 -2.40 4.32
CA ILE A 28 8.78 -1.60 5.53
C ILE A 28 9.33 -2.47 6.66
N GLU A 29 10.50 -2.09 7.16
CA GLU A 29 11.13 -2.71 8.32
C GLU A 29 10.82 -1.87 9.55
N VAL A 30 10.27 -2.49 10.59
CA VAL A 30 9.88 -1.84 11.84
C VAL A 30 10.54 -2.52 13.02
N GLY A 31 11.23 -1.74 13.85
CA GLY A 31 11.93 -2.22 15.02
C GLY A 31 13.43 -1.93 14.93
N ASN A 32 14.17 -2.44 15.92
CA ASN A 32 15.62 -2.37 15.99
C ASN A 32 16.17 -3.78 16.13
N ASP A 33 17.41 -3.99 15.70
CA ASP A 33 18.12 -5.26 15.89
C ASP A 33 18.06 -5.73 17.37
N PRO A 34 17.76 -7.01 17.65
CA PRO A 34 17.49 -8.11 16.72
C PRO A 34 16.00 -8.30 16.35
N TYR A 35 15.10 -7.43 16.85
CA TYR A 35 13.64 -7.59 16.75
C TYR A 35 13.05 -6.75 15.63
N ILE A 36 13.49 -7.01 14.40
CA ILE A 36 12.96 -6.35 13.20
C ILE A 36 11.77 -7.13 12.67
N LYS A 37 10.67 -6.43 12.39
CA LYS A 37 9.51 -6.96 11.69
C LYS A 37 9.44 -6.40 10.28
N ILE A 38 9.27 -7.27 9.30
CA ILE A 38 9.23 -6.93 7.87
C ILE A 38 7.78 -6.93 7.40
N PHE A 39 7.39 -5.89 6.66
CA PHE A 39 6.09 -5.76 6.01
C PHE A 39 6.28 -5.50 4.52
N HIS A 40 5.63 -6.31 3.69
CA HIS A 40 5.54 -6.08 2.25
C HIS A 40 4.33 -5.20 1.96
N ALA A 41 4.50 -4.17 1.13
CA ALA A 41 3.42 -3.22 0.84
C ALA A 41 3.49 -2.66 -0.57
N HIS A 42 2.42 -1.96 -0.96
CA HIS A 42 2.26 -1.34 -2.27
C HIS A 42 2.42 0.18 -2.17
N MET A 43 3.44 0.73 -2.83
CA MET A 43 3.83 2.14 -2.79
C MET A 43 2.71 3.03 -3.30
N ILE A 44 1.99 2.60 -4.35
CA ILE A 44 0.85 3.35 -4.89
C ILE A 44 -0.26 3.50 -3.85
N ILE A 45 -0.59 2.43 -3.12
CA ILE A 45 -1.59 2.45 -2.06
C ILE A 45 -1.14 3.39 -0.94
N LEU A 46 0.10 3.23 -0.46
CA LEU A 46 0.64 4.07 0.63
C LEU A 46 0.64 5.55 0.26
N ASN A 47 1.02 5.88 -0.99
CA ASN A 47 1.06 7.25 -1.49
C ASN A 47 -0.34 7.90 -1.52
N TYR A 48 -1.36 7.16 -1.97
CA TYR A 48 -2.72 7.70 -2.04
C TYR A 48 -3.46 7.68 -0.69
N ARG A 49 -3.19 6.70 0.19
CA ARG A 49 -3.85 6.58 1.51
C ARG A 49 -3.23 7.45 2.60
N PHE A 50 -1.92 7.68 2.58
CA PHE A 50 -1.21 8.32 3.68
C PHE A 50 -0.37 9.51 3.20
N SER A 51 -0.76 10.72 3.65
CA SER A 51 -0.03 11.96 3.36
C SER A 51 1.44 11.92 3.82
N TYR A 52 1.72 11.22 4.91
CA TYR A 52 3.09 11.00 5.41
C TYR A 52 3.96 10.24 4.41
N PHE A 53 3.50 9.06 3.96
CA PHE A 53 4.21 8.27 2.97
C PHE A 53 4.30 8.98 1.63
N ARG A 54 3.25 9.72 1.22
CA ARG A 54 3.31 10.55 0.02
C ARG A 54 4.50 11.52 0.04
N ARG A 55 4.75 12.20 1.17
CA ARG A 55 5.90 13.12 1.31
C ARG A 55 7.22 12.35 1.21
N ILE A 56 7.37 11.27 1.98
CA ILE A 56 8.61 10.48 2.04
C ILE A 56 8.96 9.84 0.71
N LEU A 57 7.98 9.22 0.04
CA LEU A 57 8.14 8.56 -1.25
C LEU A 57 8.40 9.58 -2.37
N SER A 58 7.85 10.81 -2.26
CA SER A 58 8.11 11.87 -3.25
C SER A 58 9.53 12.41 -3.19
N THR A 59 10.16 12.45 -2.01
CA THR A 59 11.56 12.84 -1.82
C THR A 59 12.56 11.81 -2.35
N ASN A 60 12.14 10.55 -2.48
CA ASN A 60 12.98 9.44 -2.93
C ASN A 60 12.88 9.17 -4.45
N LYS A 61 12.18 10.04 -5.21
CA LYS A 61 12.30 10.03 -6.67
C LYS A 61 13.75 10.35 -7.00
N LYS A 62 14.50 9.34 -7.44
CA LYS A 62 15.87 9.46 -7.92
C LYS A 62 16.01 10.73 -8.77
N LYS A 63 16.99 11.57 -8.42
CA LYS A 63 17.64 12.44 -9.41
C LYS A 63 18.25 11.57 -10.50
#